data_AF-A0A0B6ZNZ4-F1
#
_entry.id   AF-A0A0B6ZNZ4-F1
#
_cell.length_a   1.000
_cell.length_b   1.000
_cell.length_c   1.000
_cell.angle_alpha   90.00
_cell.angle_beta   90.00
_cell.angle_gamma   90.00
#
_symmetry.space_group_name_H-M   'P 1'
#
loop_
_entity.id
_entity.type
_entity.pdbx_description
1 polymer ?
#
loop_
_entity_poly.entity_id
_entity_poly.type
_entity_poly.pdbx_seq_one_letter_code
_entity_poly.pdbx_strand_id
1 'polypeptide(L)'
;AASSLYNSFFLEMSDVPGQLFSNVKNQLDLSMRFSESRCGKVLPLAESAYQQDLPPFYITSYHLNRLAKAQRVFAQYARGPAYEKYLEELQISCESFWKAGRQQCEAKSITGNLCTLKVHLLPTDDVVSIED
;
A
#
# COMPACT_ATOMS: atom_id res chain seq x y z
N ALA A 1 43.16 24.32 14.23
CA ALA A 1 42.11 23.66 15.04
C ALA A 1 40.95 23.14 14.18
N ALA A 2 40.22 24.00 13.44
CA ALA A 2 39.05 23.57 12.64
C ALA A 2 39.36 22.52 11.56
N SER A 3 40.48 22.64 10.84
CA SER A 3 40.91 21.64 9.84
C SER A 3 41.28 20.28 10.44
N SER A 4 41.78 20.25 11.69
CA SER A 4 42.09 18.99 12.39
C SER A 4 40.82 18.28 12.86
N LEU A 5 39.81 19.03 13.30
CA LEU A 5 38.49 18.49 13.62
C LEU A 5 37.74 17.98 12.37
N TYR A 6 37.84 18.72 11.26
CA TYR A 6 37.31 18.27 9.97
C TYR A 6 37.96 16.96 9.53
N ASN A 7 39.28 16.84 9.65
CA ASN A 7 39.98 15.61 9.29
C ASN A 7 39.64 14.43 10.21
N SER A 8 39.53 14.65 11.53
CA SER A 8 39.12 13.59 12.47
C SER A 8 37.67 13.12 12.26
N PHE A 9 36.79 14.01 11.80
CA PHE A 9 35.38 13.68 11.60
C PHE A 9 35.06 13.14 10.20
N PHE A 10 35.78 13.61 9.16
CA PHE A 10 35.47 13.30 7.76
C PHE A 10 36.54 12.48 7.01
N LEU A 11 37.81 12.47 7.43
CA LEU A 11 38.93 11.80 6.71
C LEU A 11 39.48 10.56 7.43
N GLU A 12 39.53 10.54 8.77
CA GLU A 12 39.99 9.40 9.58
C GLU A 12 38.86 8.39 9.90
N MET A 13 37.73 8.45 9.19
CA MET A 13 36.62 7.48 9.32
C MET A 13 36.95 6.07 8.80
N SER A 14 38.18 5.82 8.33
CA SER A 14 38.56 4.50 7.83
C SER A 14 38.91 3.49 8.93
N ASP A 15 39.31 3.93 10.14
CA ASP A 15 39.73 3.02 11.21
C ASP A 15 39.33 3.53 12.61
N VAL A 16 38.49 2.72 13.31
CA VAL A 16 38.01 2.76 14.72
C VAL A 16 36.69 3.50 15.06
N PRO A 17 35.75 2.91 15.84
CA PRO A 17 35.31 1.52 15.90
C PRO A 17 33.85 1.40 15.41
N GLY A 18 33.51 0.30 14.72
CA GLY A 18 32.13 0.04 14.26
C GLY A 18 31.04 0.19 15.33
N GLN A 19 31.38 0.23 16.63
CA GLN A 19 30.48 0.43 17.76
C GLN A 19 29.80 1.82 17.83
N LEU A 20 30.48 2.92 17.50
CA LEU A 20 29.89 4.27 17.66
C LEU A 20 29.01 4.63 16.46
N PHE A 21 29.50 4.33 15.25
CA PHE A 21 28.70 4.40 14.02
C PHE A 21 27.54 3.42 14.01
N SER A 22 27.68 2.22 14.57
CA SER A 22 26.53 1.30 14.72
C SER A 22 25.48 1.85 15.67
N ASN A 23 25.86 2.51 16.77
CA ASN A 23 24.87 3.13 17.67
C ASN A 23 24.10 4.28 16.99
N VAL A 24 24.79 5.17 16.28
CA VAL A 24 24.12 6.24 15.50
C VAL A 24 23.27 5.65 14.39
N LYS A 25 23.78 4.64 13.66
CA LYS A 25 23.02 3.92 12.63
C LYS A 25 21.79 3.23 13.21
N ASN A 26 21.89 2.59 14.37
CA ASN A 26 20.76 1.98 15.07
C ASN A 26 19.72 3.01 15.50
N GLN A 27 20.13 4.21 15.90
CA GLN A 27 19.19 5.30 16.20
C GLN A 27 18.52 5.90 14.95
N LEU A 28 19.23 5.97 13.83
CA LEU A 28 18.63 6.35 12.53
C LEU A 28 17.65 5.26 12.06
N ASP A 29 18.02 3.99 12.22
CA ASP A 29 17.18 2.83 11.92
C ASP A 29 15.96 2.76 12.85
N LEU A 30 16.02 3.32 14.08
CA LEU A 30 14.87 3.33 15.00
C LEU A 30 13.66 4.03 14.38
N SER A 31 13.87 5.16 13.70
CA SER A 31 12.79 5.90 13.04
C SER A 31 12.13 5.08 11.92
N MET A 32 12.94 4.29 11.21
CA MET A 32 12.51 3.41 10.15
C MET A 32 11.77 2.19 10.72
N ARG A 33 12.35 1.50 11.71
CA ARG A 33 11.73 0.35 12.40
C ARG A 33 10.43 0.71 13.10
N PHE A 34 10.38 1.89 13.71
CA PHE A 34 9.16 2.43 14.29
C PHE A 34 8.08 2.61 13.23
N SER A 35 8.44 3.21 12.09
CA SER A 35 7.53 3.42 10.97
C SER A 35 7.02 2.10 10.39
N GLU A 36 7.89 1.11 10.16
CA GLU A 36 7.48 -0.25 9.72
C GLU A 36 6.52 -0.90 10.71
N SER A 37 6.87 -0.92 12.00
CA SER A 37 6.04 -1.55 13.03
C SER A 37 4.67 -0.87 13.15
N ARG A 38 4.63 0.46 13.02
CA ARG A 38 3.38 1.21 13.08
C ARG A 38 2.54 0.98 11.84
N CYS A 39 3.12 1.12 10.64
CA CYS A 39 2.39 0.93 9.38
C CYS A 39 1.89 -0.51 9.24
N GLY A 40 2.70 -1.51 9.60
CA GLY A 40 2.29 -2.93 9.57
C GLY A 40 1.13 -3.26 10.52
N LYS A 41 1.01 -2.58 11.67
CA LYS A 41 -0.15 -2.74 12.58
C LYS A 41 -1.40 -2.03 12.06
N VAL A 42 -1.22 -0.91 11.36
CA VAL A 42 -2.33 -0.09 10.85
C VAL A 42 -2.87 -0.63 9.53
N LEU A 43 -2.05 -1.32 8.75
CA LEU A 43 -2.43 -1.94 7.48
C LEU A 43 -3.71 -2.82 7.61
N PRO A 44 -3.76 -3.84 8.48
CA PRO A 44 -4.97 -4.68 8.63
C PRO A 44 -6.17 -3.89 9.17
N LEU A 45 -5.95 -2.82 9.93
CA LEU A 45 -7.02 -1.93 10.39
C LEU A 45 -7.65 -1.19 9.19
N ALA A 46 -6.83 -0.64 8.30
CA ALA A 46 -7.30 0.03 7.09
C ALA A 46 -7.98 -0.95 6.12
N GLU A 47 -7.45 -2.16 5.96
CA GLU A 47 -8.08 -3.23 5.17
C GLU A 47 -9.44 -3.64 5.74
N SER A 48 -9.54 -3.78 7.08
CA SER A 48 -10.83 -4.06 7.71
C SER A 48 -11.85 -2.94 7.46
N ALA A 49 -11.42 -1.68 7.52
CA ALA A 49 -12.28 -0.52 7.24
C ALA A 49 -12.71 -0.46 5.76
N TYR A 50 -11.87 -0.99 4.85
CA TYR A 50 -12.25 -1.19 3.46
C TYR A 50 -13.33 -2.27 3.33
N GLN A 51 -13.13 -3.44 3.95
CA GLN A 51 -13.98 -4.63 3.82
C GLN A 51 -15.32 -4.55 4.59
N GLN A 52 -15.48 -3.55 5.46
CA GLN A 52 -16.71 -3.31 6.22
C GLN A 52 -17.89 -2.91 5.32
N ASP A 53 -18.98 -3.67 5.45
CA ASP A 53 -20.28 -3.43 4.82
C ASP A 53 -20.19 -3.35 3.28
N LEU A 54 -19.54 -4.34 2.67
CA LEU A 54 -19.40 -4.43 1.22
C LEU A 54 -20.58 -5.15 0.56
N PRO A 55 -21.17 -4.57 -0.51
CA PRO A 55 -22.02 -5.31 -1.42
C PRO A 55 -21.27 -6.50 -2.04
N PRO A 56 -21.97 -7.55 -2.49
CA PRO A 56 -21.33 -8.71 -3.12
C PRO A 56 -20.55 -8.32 -4.39
N PHE A 57 -21.11 -7.44 -5.21
CA PHE A 57 -20.48 -6.86 -6.40
C PHE A 57 -20.77 -5.36 -6.42
N TYR A 58 -19.80 -4.56 -6.87
CA TYR A 58 -19.95 -3.10 -6.94
C TYR A 58 -19.08 -2.48 -8.03
N ILE A 59 -19.46 -1.26 -8.43
CA ILE A 59 -18.82 -0.45 -9.47
C ILE A 59 -17.51 0.20 -9.00
N THR A 60 -16.68 0.58 -9.95
CA THR A 60 -15.39 1.27 -9.79
C THR A 60 -15.50 2.55 -8.98
N SER A 61 -16.55 3.35 -9.18
CA SER A 61 -16.71 4.59 -8.39
C SER A 61 -16.94 4.29 -6.90
N TYR A 62 -17.63 3.20 -6.57
CA TYR A 62 -17.80 2.74 -5.19
C TYR A 62 -16.49 2.19 -4.63
N HIS A 63 -15.73 1.41 -5.44
CA HIS A 63 -14.38 0.96 -5.11
C HIS A 63 -13.48 2.13 -4.72
N LEU A 64 -13.39 3.15 -5.56
CA LEU A 64 -12.53 4.32 -5.35
C LEU A 64 -12.94 5.12 -4.10
N ASN A 65 -14.25 5.27 -3.85
CA ASN A 65 -14.73 5.92 -2.63
C ASN A 65 -14.33 5.14 -1.37
N ARG A 66 -14.46 3.81 -1.40
CA ARG A 66 -14.07 2.93 -0.30
C ARG A 66 -12.56 2.90 -0.10
N LEU A 67 -11.78 2.87 -1.18
CA LEU A 67 -10.33 2.97 -1.14
C LEU A 67 -9.90 4.28 -0.50
N ALA A 68 -10.49 5.41 -0.90
CA ALA A 68 -10.22 6.71 -0.29
C ALA A 68 -10.59 6.74 1.20
N LYS A 69 -11.67 6.08 1.62
CA LYS A 69 -12.02 5.93 3.05
C LYS A 69 -10.94 5.13 3.79
N ALA A 70 -10.49 4.01 3.25
CA ALA A 70 -9.44 3.19 3.85
C ALA A 70 -8.10 3.95 3.94
N GLN A 71 -7.73 4.68 2.90
CA GLN A 71 -6.54 5.54 2.88
C GLN A 71 -6.61 6.63 3.95
N ARG A 72 -7.79 7.25 4.18
CA ARG A 72 -7.96 8.22 5.28
C ARG A 72 -7.76 7.58 6.64
N VAL A 73 -8.31 6.37 6.87
CA VAL A 73 -8.08 5.62 8.11
C VAL A 73 -6.60 5.31 8.28
N PHE A 74 -5.93 4.86 7.20
CA PHE A 74 -4.49 4.60 7.22
C PHE A 74 -3.69 5.87 7.57
N ALA A 75 -3.97 7.00 6.92
CA ALA A 75 -3.31 8.29 7.15
C ALA A 75 -3.49 8.84 8.57
N GLN A 76 -4.58 8.48 9.26
CA GLN A 76 -4.80 8.89 10.65
C GLN A 76 -3.78 8.24 11.60
N TYR A 77 -3.44 6.97 11.39
CA TYR A 77 -2.66 6.17 12.35
C TYR A 77 -1.24 5.82 11.89
N ALA A 78 -0.99 5.77 10.59
CA ALA A 78 0.32 5.47 10.01
C ALA A 78 1.19 6.73 9.96
N ARG A 79 2.49 6.58 10.27
CA ARG A 79 3.46 7.67 10.34
C ARG A 79 4.87 7.19 10.00
N GLY A 80 5.69 8.11 9.49
CA GLY A 80 7.12 7.91 9.28
C GLY A 80 7.53 7.59 7.83
N PRO A 81 8.83 7.31 7.59
CA PRO A 81 9.38 7.17 6.24
C PRO A 81 8.87 5.94 5.46
N ALA A 82 8.36 4.91 6.13
CA ALA A 82 7.79 3.73 5.46
C ALA A 82 6.34 3.93 5.00
N TYR A 83 5.73 5.09 5.29
CA TYR A 83 4.32 5.36 5.04
C TYR A 83 3.90 5.09 3.58
N GLU A 84 4.68 5.61 2.62
CA GLU A 84 4.34 5.54 1.19
C GLU A 84 4.33 4.09 0.68
N LYS A 85 5.34 3.30 1.08
CA LYS A 85 5.44 1.88 0.74
C LYS A 85 4.20 1.09 1.21
N TYR A 86 3.79 1.28 2.46
CA TYR A 86 2.63 0.58 3.00
C TYR A 86 1.30 1.12 2.46
N LEU A 87 1.25 2.39 2.06
CA LEU A 87 0.07 2.96 1.40
C LEU A 87 -0.14 2.35 0.01
N GLU A 88 0.93 2.11 -0.73
CA GLU A 88 0.90 1.39 -2.00
C GLU A 88 0.47 -0.06 -1.80
N GLU A 89 1.03 -0.75 -0.81
CA GLU A 89 0.64 -2.12 -0.44
C GLU A 89 -0.87 -2.22 -0.12
N LEU A 90 -1.42 -1.24 0.62
CA LEU A 90 -2.85 -1.15 0.89
C LEU A 90 -3.68 -1.03 -0.40
N GLN A 91 -3.23 -0.22 -1.36
CA GLN A 91 -3.93 -0.04 -2.63
C GLN A 91 -3.94 -1.32 -3.45
N ILE A 92 -2.78 -1.99 -3.57
CA ILE A 92 -2.65 -3.25 -4.28
C ILE A 92 -3.53 -4.33 -3.64
N SER A 93 -3.51 -4.43 -2.31
CA SER A 93 -4.35 -5.37 -1.56
C SER A 93 -5.84 -5.13 -1.83
N CYS A 94 -6.31 -3.88 -1.70
CA CYS A 94 -7.72 -3.53 -1.95
C CYS A 94 -8.13 -3.75 -3.42
N GLU A 95 -7.24 -3.43 -4.37
CA GLU A 95 -7.50 -3.62 -5.80
C GLU A 95 -7.57 -5.10 -6.16
N SER A 96 -6.66 -5.92 -5.63
CA SER A 96 -6.68 -7.38 -5.81
C SER A 96 -7.96 -7.98 -5.24
N PHE A 97 -8.42 -7.52 -4.08
CA PHE A 97 -9.65 -7.96 -3.45
C PHE A 97 -10.90 -7.63 -4.27
N TRP A 98 -10.90 -6.48 -4.97
CA TRP A 98 -11.98 -6.09 -5.86
C TRP A 98 -11.95 -6.88 -7.17
N LYS A 99 -10.77 -7.04 -7.77
CA LYS A 99 -10.55 -7.83 -9.00
C LYS A 99 -10.79 -9.33 -8.82
N ALA A 100 -10.78 -9.85 -7.59
CA ALA A 100 -11.10 -11.23 -7.25
C ALA A 100 -12.59 -11.60 -7.43
N GLY A 101 -13.29 -10.98 -8.40
CA GLY A 101 -14.67 -11.29 -8.75
C GLY A 101 -15.74 -10.44 -8.07
N ARG A 102 -15.38 -9.32 -7.42
CA ARG A 102 -16.34 -8.37 -6.83
C ARG A 102 -16.71 -7.21 -7.76
N GLN A 103 -16.26 -7.26 -9.00
CA GLN A 103 -16.54 -6.24 -9.99
C GLN A 103 -17.95 -6.40 -10.55
N GLN A 104 -18.70 -5.30 -10.56
CA GLN A 104 -19.98 -5.19 -11.25
C GLN A 104 -19.75 -4.74 -12.70
N CYS A 105 -20.59 -5.23 -13.62
CA CYS A 105 -20.58 -4.76 -15.00
C CYS A 105 -21.06 -3.30 -15.05
N GLU A 106 -20.27 -2.41 -15.64
CA GLU A 106 -20.61 -0.99 -15.80
C GLU A 106 -21.21 -0.65 -17.17
N ALA A 107 -21.59 -1.67 -17.96
CA ALA A 107 -22.25 -1.44 -19.23
C ALA A 107 -23.61 -0.75 -19.01
N LYS A 108 -23.87 0.29 -19.79
CA LYS A 108 -25.18 0.96 -19.79
C LYS A 108 -26.18 0.12 -20.56
N SER A 109 -27.30 -0.17 -19.92
CA SER A 109 -28.48 -0.74 -20.59
C SER A 109 -29.05 0.26 -21.60
N ILE A 110 -29.95 -0.23 -22.44
CA ILE A 110 -30.71 0.56 -23.43
C ILE A 110 -31.48 1.71 -22.75
N THR A 111 -31.86 1.53 -21.47
CA THR A 111 -32.54 2.55 -20.65
C THR A 111 -31.59 3.54 -19.96
N GLY A 112 -30.27 3.40 -20.14
CA GLY A 112 -29.25 4.24 -19.51
C GLY A 112 -28.82 3.79 -18.11
N ASN A 113 -29.53 2.85 -17.49
CA ASN A 113 -29.16 2.27 -16.19
C ASN A 113 -27.95 1.33 -16.31
N LEU A 114 -27.08 1.28 -15.31
CA LEU A 114 -25.95 0.35 -15.24
C LEU A 114 -26.43 -1.10 -15.07
N CYS A 115 -25.69 -2.05 -15.62
CA CYS A 115 -25.91 -3.47 -15.39
C CYS A 115 -25.77 -3.81 -13.90
N THR A 116 -26.64 -4.65 -13.35
CA THR A 116 -26.64 -5.06 -11.93
C THR A 116 -25.90 -6.38 -11.69
N LEU A 117 -25.39 -7.01 -12.75
CA LEU A 117 -24.72 -8.30 -12.69
C LEU A 117 -23.21 -8.14 -12.54
N LYS A 118 -22.54 -9.23 -12.15
CA LYS A 118 -21.07 -9.33 -12.19
C LYS A 118 -20.56 -9.14 -13.63
N VAL A 119 -19.26 -8.85 -13.76
CA VAL A 119 -18.59 -8.81 -15.07
C VAL A 119 -18.87 -10.10 -15.86
N HIS A 120 -19.26 -9.92 -17.12
CA HIS A 120 -19.57 -11.01 -18.05
C HIS A 120 -18.30 -11.47 -18.76
N LEU A 121 -18.13 -12.78 -18.90
CA LEU A 121 -17.10 -13.35 -19.77
C LEU A 121 -17.67 -13.35 -21.20
N LEU A 122 -16.94 -12.75 -22.15
CA LEU A 122 -17.32 -12.86 -23.54
C LEU A 122 -16.79 -14.19 -24.10
N PRO A 123 -17.50 -14.83 -25.05
CA PRO A 123 -17.04 -16.10 -25.65
C PRO A 123 -15.66 -16.03 -26.34
N THR A 124 -15.13 -14.84 -26.57
CA THR A 124 -13.78 -14.61 -27.12
C THR A 124 -12.68 -14.69 -26.07
N ASP A 125 -13.02 -14.59 -24.78
CA ASP A 125 -12.06 -14.61 -23.66
C ASP A 125 -11.69 -16.04 -23.23
N ASP A 126 -12.46 -17.05 -23.66
CA ASP A 126 -12.24 -18.46 -23.36
C ASP A 126 -11.14 -19.12 -24.23
N VAL A 127 -10.59 -18.40 -25.21
CA VAL A 127 -9.68 -18.98 -26.24
C VAL A 127 -8.19 -18.86 -25.86
N VAL A 128 -7.84 -18.21 -24.74
CA VAL A 128 -6.44 -18.01 -24.35
C VAL A 128 -6.14 -18.68 -23.01
N SER A 129 -6.10 -20.02 -22.97
CA SER A 129 -5.44 -20.81 -21.91
C SER A 129 -5.15 -22.28 -22.31
N ILE A 130 -5.09 -22.63 -23.59
CA ILE A 130 -4.71 -24.00 -24.03
C ILE A 130 -3.49 -23.96 -24.95
N GLU A 131 -2.30 -23.70 -24.40
CA GLU A 131 -0.94 -24.04 -24.90
C GLU A 131 -0.01 -23.94 -23.67
N ASP A 132 0.84 -24.87 -23.21
CA ASP A 132 1.36 -26.20 -23.59
C ASP A 132 1.60 -27.02 -22.30
#